data_AF-U1PFP3-F1
#
_entry.id   AF-U1PFP3-F1
#
_cell.length_a   1.000
_cell.length_b   1.000
_cell.length_c   1.000
_cell.angle_alpha   90.00
_cell.angle_beta   90.00
_cell.angle_gamma   90.00
#
_symmetry.space_group_name_H-M   'P 1'
#
loop_
_entity.id
_entity.type
_entity.pdbx_description
1 polymer ?
#
loop_
_entity_poly.entity_id
_entity_poly.type
_entity_poly.pdbx_seq_one_letter_code
_entity_poly.pdbx_strand_id
1 'polypeptide(L)'
;MAVETWPDTTVGRDGFQRALWYSAQNLLGDPGSAALDLSVLRFRAGAGWAQALVRTRRGERDRARAVLACVDSVDGDPVGLRVQGVSGTIQACEEKYMGDRRERIKERDVAFEDADRPAIVRGERADVQVDTGFVGATALETE
;
A
#
# COMPACT_ATOMS: atom_id res chain seq x y z
N MET A 1 2.21 7.63 -3.70
CA MET A 1 1.71 6.81 -2.56
C MET A 1 2.46 5.50 -2.56
N ALA A 2 2.76 4.97 -1.37
CA ALA A 2 3.29 3.62 -1.20
C ALA A 2 2.14 2.67 -0.85
N VAL A 3 2.23 1.44 -1.36
CA VAL A 3 1.35 0.31 -1.09
C VAL A 3 2.25 -0.80 -0.57
N GLU A 4 1.90 -1.36 0.57
CA GLU A 4 2.58 -2.49 1.18
C GLU A 4 1.61 -3.68 1.25
N THR A 5 2.10 -4.88 1.02
CA THR A 5 1.33 -6.13 1.11
C THR A 5 2.27 -7.29 1.50
N TRP A 6 1.74 -8.51 1.49
CA TRP A 6 2.51 -9.72 1.80
C TRP A 6 3.69 -9.93 0.85
N PRO A 7 4.82 -10.47 1.35
CA PRO A 7 6.05 -10.56 0.58
C PRO A 7 5.96 -11.31 -0.74
N ASP A 8 5.06 -12.29 -0.85
CA ASP A 8 4.81 -13.13 -2.02
C ASP A 8 3.69 -12.60 -2.92
N THR A 9 2.96 -11.57 -2.46
CA THR A 9 1.90 -10.93 -3.23
C THR A 9 2.45 -9.81 -4.12
N THR A 10 1.95 -9.73 -5.35
CA THR A 10 2.17 -8.58 -6.24
C THR A 10 0.85 -7.92 -6.60
N VAL A 11 0.65 -6.69 -6.13
CA VAL A 11 -0.57 -5.92 -6.44
C VAL A 11 -0.52 -5.40 -7.87
N GLY A 12 -1.60 -5.63 -8.63
CA GLY A 12 -1.78 -5.10 -9.98
C GLY A 12 -2.36 -3.69 -10.02
N ARG A 13 -2.00 -2.90 -11.05
CA ARG A 13 -2.53 -1.55 -11.27
C ARG A 13 -4.05 -1.52 -11.34
N ASP A 14 -4.64 -2.44 -12.08
CA ASP A 14 -6.07 -2.42 -12.37
C ASP A 14 -6.89 -2.89 -11.18
N GLY A 15 -6.39 -3.89 -10.43
CA GLY A 15 -6.93 -4.25 -9.11
C GLY A 15 -6.92 -3.06 -8.16
N PHE A 16 -5.79 -2.35 -8.10
CA PHE A 16 -5.67 -1.16 -7.27
C PHE A 16 -6.66 -0.06 -7.69
N GLN A 17 -6.80 0.20 -8.99
CA GLN A 17 -7.78 1.17 -9.51
C GLN A 17 -9.22 0.78 -9.13
N ARG A 18 -9.58 -0.50 -9.22
CA ARG A 18 -10.91 -0.99 -8.81
C ARG A 18 -11.14 -0.80 -7.31
N ALA A 19 -10.15 -1.14 -6.48
CA ALA A 19 -10.24 -0.97 -5.03
C ALA A 19 -10.46 0.50 -4.62
N LEU A 20 -9.80 1.44 -5.31
CA LEU A 20 -10.02 2.88 -5.11
C LEU A 20 -11.46 3.30 -5.42
N TRP A 21 -12.01 2.84 -6.54
CA TRP A 21 -13.39 3.17 -6.93
C TRP A 21 -14.41 2.53 -6.00
N TYR A 22 -14.21 1.28 -5.62
CA TYR A 22 -15.06 0.57 -4.67
C TYR A 22 -15.09 1.30 -3.31
N SER A 23 -13.92 1.66 -2.79
CA SER A 23 -13.81 2.41 -1.53
C SER A 23 -14.43 3.81 -1.64
N ALA A 24 -14.26 4.49 -2.77
CA ALA A 24 -14.87 5.80 -3.02
C ALA A 24 -16.40 5.71 -3.06
N GLN A 25 -16.94 4.70 -3.74
CA GLN A 25 -18.37 4.45 -3.86
C GLN A 25 -18.97 4.09 -2.50
N ASN A 26 -18.33 3.22 -1.72
CA ASN A 26 -18.81 2.85 -0.40
C ASN A 26 -18.82 4.03 0.59
N LEU A 27 -17.78 4.87 0.57
CA LEU A 27 -17.67 5.98 1.51
C LEU A 27 -18.52 7.20 1.09
N LEU A 28 -18.60 7.51 -0.21
CA LEU A 28 -19.14 8.77 -0.71
C LEU A 28 -20.37 8.61 -1.62
N GLY A 29 -20.77 7.37 -1.94
CA GLY A 29 -21.79 7.07 -2.94
C GLY A 29 -21.32 7.32 -4.38
N ASP A 30 -22.15 6.95 -5.36
CA ASP A 30 -21.84 7.13 -6.78
C ASP A 30 -21.54 8.59 -7.17
N PRO A 31 -22.34 9.59 -6.76
CA PRO A 31 -22.07 10.98 -7.14
C PRO A 31 -20.78 11.50 -6.53
N GLY A 32 -20.47 11.10 -5.29
CA GLY A 32 -19.25 11.50 -4.61
C GLY A 32 -18.00 10.86 -5.22
N SER A 33 -18.07 9.57 -5.55
CA SER A 33 -17.02 8.85 -6.27
C SER A 33 -16.73 9.49 -7.64
N ALA A 34 -17.79 9.78 -8.41
CA ALA A 34 -17.67 10.45 -9.70
C ALA A 34 -17.10 11.87 -9.61
N ALA A 35 -17.51 12.64 -8.59
CA ALA A 35 -16.94 13.97 -8.35
C ALA A 35 -15.46 13.92 -7.95
N LEU A 36 -15.05 12.88 -7.22
CA LEU A 36 -13.68 12.71 -6.75
C LEU A 36 -12.71 12.30 -7.88
N ASP A 37 -13.21 11.51 -8.85
CA ASP A 37 -12.50 11.08 -10.07
C ASP A 37 -11.09 10.51 -9.78
N LEU A 38 -11.00 9.55 -8.84
CA LEU A 38 -9.73 8.91 -8.51
C LEU A 38 -9.22 8.10 -9.70
N SER A 39 -7.99 8.41 -10.13
CA SER A 39 -7.34 7.75 -11.27
C SER A 39 -5.88 7.44 -10.99
N VAL A 40 -5.48 6.18 -11.20
CA VAL A 40 -4.08 5.73 -11.14
C VAL A 40 -3.38 6.09 -12.44
N LEU A 41 -2.52 7.10 -12.38
CA LEU A 41 -1.78 7.61 -13.55
C LEU A 41 -0.45 6.88 -13.78
N ARG A 42 0.18 6.43 -12.70
CA ARG A 42 1.45 5.70 -12.71
C ARG A 42 1.40 4.61 -11.66
N PHE A 43 1.99 3.48 -11.98
CA PHE A 43 2.02 2.34 -11.10
C PHE A 43 3.30 1.55 -11.35
N ARG A 44 4.02 1.23 -10.27
CA ARG A 44 5.17 0.32 -10.28
C ARG A 44 5.01 -0.64 -9.11
N ALA A 45 5.33 -1.90 -9.31
CA ALA A 45 5.16 -2.93 -8.29
C ALA A 45 6.31 -3.93 -8.32
N GLY A 46 6.45 -4.63 -7.20
CA GLY A 46 7.22 -5.84 -7.04
C GLY A 46 6.60 -6.67 -5.92
N ALA A 47 7.26 -7.77 -5.57
CA ALA A 47 6.81 -8.64 -4.49
C ALA A 47 6.75 -7.86 -3.16
N GLY A 48 5.59 -7.85 -2.50
CA GLY A 48 5.36 -7.15 -1.22
C GLY A 48 5.15 -5.64 -1.29
N TRP A 49 5.27 -5.01 -2.46
CA TRP A 49 5.16 -3.54 -2.55
C TRP A 49 4.63 -3.04 -3.89
N ALA A 50 3.97 -1.89 -3.85
CA ALA A 50 3.74 -1.08 -5.03
C ALA A 50 3.86 0.41 -4.72
N GLN A 51 3.99 1.22 -5.76
CA GLN A 51 3.85 2.65 -5.68
C GLN A 51 2.94 3.15 -6.78
N ALA A 52 2.06 4.06 -6.39
CA ALA A 52 1.05 4.63 -7.27
C ALA A 52 1.10 6.16 -7.23
N LEU A 53 0.93 6.76 -8.39
CA LEU A 53 0.53 8.16 -8.53
C LEU A 53 -0.97 8.18 -8.80
N VAL A 54 -1.72 8.72 -7.85
CA VAL A 54 -3.18 8.82 -7.92
C VAL A 54 -3.55 10.28 -8.09
N ARG A 55 -4.35 10.56 -9.11
CA ARG A 55 -4.97 11.86 -9.35
C ARG A 55 -6.31 11.93 -8.62
N THR A 56 -6.64 13.11 -8.15
CA THR A 56 -7.99 13.51 -7.74
C THR A 56 -8.28 14.91 -8.26
N ARG A 57 -9.54 15.37 -8.23
CA ARG A 57 -9.89 16.74 -8.59
C ARG A 57 -9.33 17.77 -7.60
N ARG A 58 -9.14 19.00 -8.10
CA ARG A 58 -8.68 20.13 -7.28
C ARG A 58 -9.71 20.42 -6.19
N GLY A 59 -9.25 20.59 -4.95
CA GLY A 59 -10.11 20.85 -3.78
C GLY A 59 -10.57 19.60 -3.05
N GLU A 60 -10.41 18.41 -3.63
CA GLU A 60 -10.93 17.15 -3.07
C GLU A 60 -9.90 16.34 -2.27
N ARG A 61 -8.77 16.94 -1.92
CA ARG A 61 -7.63 16.26 -1.26
C ARG A 61 -8.05 15.48 -0.02
N ASP A 62 -8.88 16.07 0.83
CA ASP A 62 -9.21 15.47 2.13
C ASP A 62 -10.19 14.32 1.98
N ARG A 63 -11.16 14.43 1.06
CA ARG A 63 -12.03 13.30 0.70
C ARG A 63 -11.27 12.19 0.01
N ALA A 64 -10.31 12.51 -0.86
CA ALA A 64 -9.42 11.51 -1.46
C ALA A 64 -8.64 10.76 -0.39
N ARG A 65 -8.09 11.46 0.61
CA ARG A 65 -7.38 10.82 1.73
C ARG A 65 -8.28 9.94 2.57
N ALA A 66 -9.53 10.36 2.82
CA ALA A 66 -10.50 9.54 3.54
C ALA A 66 -10.81 8.25 2.78
N VAL A 67 -11.05 8.33 1.47
CA VAL A 67 -11.26 7.14 0.62
C VAL A 67 -10.03 6.22 0.64
N LEU A 68 -8.83 6.77 0.50
CA LEU A 68 -7.59 5.99 0.54
C LEU A 68 -7.40 5.28 1.88
N ALA A 69 -7.85 5.87 2.99
CA ALA A 69 -7.77 5.23 4.31
C ALA A 69 -8.77 4.07 4.48
N CYS A 70 -9.79 3.97 3.62
CA CYS A 70 -10.77 2.87 3.65
C CYS A 70 -10.36 1.66 2.80
N VAL A 71 -9.25 1.74 2.05
CA VAL A 71 -8.77 0.59 1.27
C VAL A 71 -7.99 -0.33 2.20
N ASP A 72 -8.55 -1.50 2.50
CA ASP A 72 -7.91 -2.54 3.31
C ASP A 72 -7.34 -3.70 2.48
N SER A 73 -7.78 -3.85 1.23
CA SER A 73 -7.42 -4.98 0.38
C SER A 73 -7.48 -4.65 -1.12
N VAL A 74 -6.76 -5.44 -1.91
CA VAL A 74 -6.79 -5.40 -3.37
C VAL A 74 -6.82 -6.83 -3.90
N ASP A 75 -7.83 -7.16 -4.69
CA ASP A 75 -8.03 -8.52 -5.25
C ASP A 75 -8.01 -9.63 -4.17
N GLY A 76 -8.37 -9.28 -2.92
CA GLY A 76 -8.42 -10.20 -1.77
C GLY A 76 -7.18 -10.15 -0.87
N ASP A 77 -6.07 -9.60 -1.37
CA ASP A 77 -4.84 -9.46 -0.58
C ASP A 77 -4.90 -8.20 0.29
N PRO A 78 -4.56 -8.29 1.60
CA PRO A 78 -4.55 -7.13 2.46
C PRO A 78 -3.45 -6.15 2.05
N VAL A 79 -3.74 -4.86 2.16
CA VAL A 79 -2.79 -3.80 1.80
C VAL A 79 -2.72 -2.70 2.85
N GLY A 80 -1.52 -2.18 3.08
CA GLY A 80 -1.26 -0.95 3.81
C GLY A 80 -0.98 0.21 2.85
N LEU A 81 -1.74 1.31 2.96
CA LEU A 81 -1.55 2.50 2.11
C LEU A 81 -0.88 3.65 2.86
N ARG A 82 0.10 4.30 2.24
CA ARG A 82 0.74 5.52 2.77
C ARG A 82 0.86 6.62 1.72
N VAL A 83 0.14 7.72 1.94
CA VAL A 83 0.26 8.94 1.13
C VAL A 83 1.58 9.63 1.42
N GLN A 84 2.56 9.49 0.51
CA GLN A 84 3.90 10.06 0.66
C GLN A 84 3.94 11.58 0.46
N GLY A 85 2.98 12.14 -0.27
CA GLY A 85 2.93 13.56 -0.62
C GLY A 85 1.86 13.87 -1.66
N VAL A 86 1.69 15.16 -1.98
CA VAL A 86 0.76 15.66 -3.00
C VAL A 86 1.47 16.75 -3.79
N SER A 87 1.24 16.80 -5.10
CA SER A 87 1.77 17.82 -6.01
C SER A 87 0.73 18.18 -7.07
N GLY A 88 0.85 19.39 -7.64
CA GLY A 88 -0.04 19.87 -8.70
C GLY A 88 0.29 19.32 -10.10
N THR A 89 1.49 18.77 -10.29
CA THR A 89 1.93 18.17 -11.56
C THR A 89 2.46 16.76 -11.34
N ILE A 90 2.33 15.92 -12.37
CA ILE A 90 2.84 14.54 -12.36
C ILE A 90 4.36 14.55 -12.15
N GLN A 91 5.09 15.32 -12.96
CA GLN A 91 6.55 15.40 -12.90
C GLN A 91 7.06 15.77 -11.50
N ALA A 92 6.55 16.86 -10.90
CA ALA A 92 6.99 17.25 -9.56
C ALA A 92 6.58 16.24 -8.47
N CYS A 93 5.52 15.46 -8.70
CA CYS A 93 5.15 14.37 -7.80
C CYS A 93 6.13 13.21 -7.89
N GLU A 94 6.48 12.81 -9.12
CA GLU A 94 7.42 11.72 -9.39
C GLU A 94 8.81 12.04 -8.82
N GLU A 95 9.34 13.23 -9.13
CA GLU A 95 10.66 13.68 -8.66
C GLU A 95 10.75 13.74 -7.13
N LYS A 96 9.69 14.20 -6.45
CA LYS A 96 9.71 14.36 -4.99
C LYS A 96 9.40 13.08 -4.23
N TYR A 97 8.57 12.19 -4.78
CA TYR A 97 7.94 11.13 -3.99
C TYR A 97 8.04 9.73 -4.61
N MET A 98 8.47 9.57 -5.87
CA MET A 98 8.58 8.26 -6.53
C MET A 98 10.04 7.84 -6.77
N GLY A 99 10.97 8.33 -5.96
CA GLY A 99 12.38 7.94 -5.97
C GLY A 99 12.63 6.49 -5.52
N ASP A 100 13.83 5.98 -5.80
CA ASP A 100 14.23 4.56 -5.73
C ASP A 100 14.57 4.07 -4.32
N ARG A 101 13.86 4.55 -3.29
CA ARG A 101 14.04 4.07 -1.91
C ARG A 101 13.29 2.76 -1.74
N ARG A 102 13.81 1.69 -2.35
CA ARG A 102 13.43 0.32 -2.00
C ARG A 102 13.99 0.07 -0.60
N GLU A 103 13.12 -0.22 0.35
CA GLU A 103 13.57 -0.69 1.66
C GLU A 103 14.36 -1.98 1.44
N ARG A 104 15.49 -2.13 2.15
CA ARG A 104 16.29 -3.35 2.04
C ARG A 104 15.51 -4.47 2.70
N ILE A 105 14.99 -5.36 1.87
CA ILE A 105 14.34 -6.60 2.30
C ILE A 105 15.44 -7.60 2.67
N LYS A 106 15.31 -8.23 3.84
CA LYS A 106 16.18 -9.33 4.28
C LYS A 106 15.34 -10.49 4.75
N GLU A 107 15.68 -11.68 4.29
CA GLU A 107 15.15 -12.93 4.85
C GLU A 107 16.06 -13.38 6.00
N ARG A 108 15.47 -13.73 7.14
CA ARG A 108 16.16 -14.31 8.30
C ARG A 108 15.18 -15.03 9.21
N ASP A 109 15.68 -15.90 10.07
CA ASP A 109 14.90 -16.43 11.19
C ASP A 109 14.79 -15.37 12.31
N VAL A 110 13.63 -15.31 12.94
CA VAL A 110 13.32 -14.45 14.09
C VAL A 110 12.60 -15.25 15.18
N ALA A 111 12.78 -14.87 16.44
CA ALA A 111 12.03 -15.45 17.55
C ALA A 111 10.59 -14.92 17.50
N PHE A 112 9.60 -15.80 17.36
CA PHE A 112 8.19 -15.43 17.37
C PHE A 112 7.35 -16.56 17.98
N GLU A 113 6.53 -16.24 18.97
CA GLU A 113 5.74 -17.23 19.74
C GLU A 113 6.61 -18.38 20.29
N ASP A 114 7.70 -18.04 20.97
CA ASP A 114 8.64 -18.99 21.60
C ASP A 114 9.33 -19.97 20.63
N ALA A 115 9.34 -19.67 19.32
CA ALA A 115 10.00 -20.48 18.29
C ALA A 115 10.76 -19.60 17.28
N ASP A 116 11.85 -20.13 16.73
CA ASP A 116 12.52 -19.51 15.58
C ASP A 116 11.71 -19.76 14.31
N ARG A 117 11.32 -18.68 13.63
CA ARG A 117 10.51 -18.73 12.40
C ARG A 117 11.14 -17.92 11.27
N PRO A 118 11.07 -18.38 10.01
CA PRO A 118 11.48 -17.59 8.86
C PRO A 118 10.65 -16.31 8.77
N ALA A 119 11.32 -15.19 8.50
CA ALA A 119 10.66 -13.91 8.34
C ALA A 119 11.32 -13.05 7.27
N ILE A 120 10.50 -12.22 6.64
CA ILE A 120 10.94 -11.21 5.69
C ILE A 120 10.91 -9.85 6.39
N VAL A 121 12.09 -9.30 6.66
CA VAL A 121 12.29 -8.10 7.47
C VAL A 121 12.50 -6.87 6.60
N ARG A 122 11.76 -5.80 6.91
CA ARG A 122 11.78 -4.49 6.25
C ARG A 122 11.95 -3.39 7.32
N GLY A 123 13.20 -3.06 7.63
CA GLY A 123 13.50 -2.13 8.71
C GLY A 123 13.12 -2.71 10.07
N GLU A 124 12.15 -2.09 10.75
CA GLU A 124 11.63 -2.51 12.07
C GLU A 124 10.37 -3.38 11.98
N ARG A 125 10.00 -3.80 10.76
CA ARG A 125 8.82 -4.63 10.48
C ARG A 125 9.27 -5.99 9.97
N ALA A 126 8.52 -7.03 10.32
CA ALA A 126 8.78 -8.40 9.89
C ALA A 126 7.47 -9.05 9.45
N ASP A 127 7.48 -9.68 8.28
CA ASP A 127 6.42 -10.61 7.87
C ASP A 127 6.89 -12.02 8.26
N VAL A 128 6.38 -12.54 9.37
CA VAL A 128 6.76 -13.86 9.93
C VAL A 128 5.94 -14.96 9.28
N GLN A 129 6.62 -15.98 8.77
CA GLN A 129 5.96 -17.13 8.15
C GLN A 129 5.36 -18.06 9.20
N VAL A 130 4.07 -18.32 9.06
CA VAL A 130 3.29 -19.27 9.86
C VAL A 130 2.59 -20.25 8.92
N ASP A 131 2.01 -21.32 9.47
CA ASP A 131 1.39 -22.38 8.67
C ASP A 131 0.26 -21.88 7.76
N THR A 132 -0.41 -20.80 8.16
CA THR A 132 -1.53 -20.18 7.43
C THR A 132 -1.12 -19.00 6.54
N GLY A 133 0.17 -18.71 6.40
CA GLY A 133 0.68 -17.58 5.60
C GLY A 133 1.65 -16.69 6.38
N PHE A 134 1.32 -15.39 6.48
CA PHE A 134 2.17 -14.41 7.16
C PHE A 134 1.44 -13.71 8.31
N VAL A 135 2.20 -13.38 9.35
CA VAL A 135 1.80 -12.46 10.41
C VAL A 135 2.75 -11.28 10.39
N GLY A 136 2.19 -10.06 10.33
CA GLY A 136 2.96 -8.83 10.47
C GLY A 136 3.35 -8.62 11.94
N ALA A 137 4.64 -8.46 12.20
CA ALA A 137 5.21 -8.22 13.52
C ALA A 137 6.20 -7.05 13.48
N THR A 138 6.50 -6.50 14.64
CA THR A 138 7.51 -5.45 14.82
C THR A 138 8.81 -6.03 15.40
N ALA A 139 9.90 -5.26 15.34
CA ALA A 139 11.18 -5.64 15.96
C ALA A 139 11.01 -6.05 17.43
N LEU A 140 10.16 -5.33 18.19
CA LEU A 140 9.88 -5.62 19.60
C LEU A 140 9.27 -7.01 19.84
N GLU A 141 8.54 -7.54 18.85
CA GLU A 141 7.88 -8.85 18.91
C GLU A 141 8.74 -9.97 18.32
N THR A 142 9.91 -9.63 17.76
CA THR A 142 10.77 -10.53 16.97
C THR A 142 12.23 -10.55 17.42
N GLU A 143 12.51 -9.98 18.60
CA GLU A 143 13.82 -9.90 19.27
C GLU A 143 14.13 -11.10 20.17
#